data_AF-A0A0Q5QD35-F1
#
_entry.id   AF-A0A0Q5QD35-F1
#
_cell.length_a   1.000
_cell.length_b   1.000
_cell.length_c   1.000
_cell.angle_alpha   90.00
_cell.angle_beta   90.00
_cell.angle_gamma   90.00
#
_symmetry.space_group_name_H-M   'P 1'
#
loop_
_entity.id
_entity.type
_entity.pdbx_description
1 polymer ?
#
loop_
_entity_poly.entity_id
_entity_poly.type
_entity_poly.pdbx_seq_one_letter_code
_entity_poly.pdbx_strand_id
1 'polypeptide(L)'
;MDKVIFSSKGLNNEDIKAVKSTDDKYILLSHFVGQFRFIDDIQEVLDDLENVKNGAKSWEEIIAPLGNNWDIGYGNGSLDIENNVVYFLAGNKYNQSFKMPLQELIDLMNDWKTFMS
;
A
#
# COMPACT_ATOMS: atom_id res chain seq x y z
N MET A 1 -25.73 -4.67 20.36
CA MET A 1 -24.83 -4.22 19.28
C MET A 1 -25.16 -5.08 18.09
N ASP A 2 -25.88 -4.52 17.13
CA ASP A 2 -26.38 -5.29 15.99
C ASP A 2 -25.20 -5.64 15.08
N LYS A 3 -25.12 -6.91 14.69
CA LYS A 3 -24.07 -7.39 13.79
C LYS A 3 -24.26 -6.77 12.42
N VAL A 4 -23.18 -6.35 11.78
CA VAL A 4 -23.19 -5.88 10.39
C VAL A 4 -23.80 -6.98 9.50
N ILE A 5 -24.76 -6.59 8.67
CA ILE A 5 -25.41 -7.46 7.68
C ILE A 5 -24.84 -7.07 6.31
N PHE A 6 -24.14 -8.00 5.67
CA PHE A 6 -23.65 -7.82 4.31
C PHE A 6 -24.78 -8.12 3.31
N SER A 7 -25.06 -7.21 2.38
CA SER A 7 -26.04 -7.41 1.31
C SER A 7 -25.38 -8.02 0.08
N SER A 8 -26.06 -8.99 -0.54
CA SER A 8 -25.69 -9.59 -1.84
C SER A 8 -26.41 -8.96 -3.02
N LYS A 9 -27.30 -7.99 -2.75
CA LYS A 9 -28.17 -7.31 -3.72
C LYS A 9 -28.08 -5.80 -3.57
N GLY A 10 -28.01 -5.12 -4.71
CA GLY A 10 -28.01 -3.66 -4.78
C GLY A 10 -29.42 -3.11 -4.56
N LEU A 11 -29.55 -1.79 -4.52
CA LEU A 11 -30.83 -1.10 -4.31
C LEU A 11 -31.86 -1.39 -5.42
N ASN A 12 -31.41 -1.79 -6.62
CA ASN A 12 -32.26 -2.12 -7.76
C ASN A 12 -32.36 -3.64 -7.99
N ASN A 13 -32.03 -4.46 -6.97
CA ASN A 13 -32.07 -5.93 -7.00
C ASN A 13 -31.10 -6.59 -8.01
N GLU A 14 -30.15 -5.82 -8.53
CA GLU A 14 -29.00 -6.30 -9.26
C GLU A 14 -28.14 -7.18 -8.36
N ASP A 15 -27.56 -8.24 -8.94
CA ASP A 15 -26.49 -8.95 -8.26
C ASP A 15 -25.38 -7.96 -7.98
N ILE A 16 -25.11 -7.70 -6.69
CA ILE A 16 -23.80 -7.20 -6.33
C ILE A 16 -22.91 -8.37 -6.67
N LYS A 17 -22.26 -8.32 -7.84
CA LYS A 17 -21.09 -9.14 -8.08
C LYS A 17 -20.18 -8.76 -6.93
N ALA A 18 -20.13 -9.59 -5.90
CA ALA A 18 -18.99 -9.65 -5.03
C ALA A 18 -17.85 -9.94 -6.00
N VAL A 19 -17.18 -8.87 -6.46
CA VAL A 19 -15.88 -8.99 -7.08
C VAL A 19 -15.15 -9.79 -6.03
N LYS A 20 -14.86 -11.05 -6.37
CA LYS A 20 -14.14 -11.95 -5.47
C LYS A 20 -12.97 -11.12 -5.00
N SER A 21 -12.91 -10.89 -3.68
CA SER A 21 -11.97 -9.99 -3.01
C SER A 21 -10.67 -9.98 -3.80
N THR A 22 -10.20 -8.79 -4.17
CA THR A 22 -8.85 -8.58 -4.69
C THR A 22 -7.93 -9.57 -4.01
N ASP A 23 -7.30 -10.45 -4.81
CA ASP A 23 -6.39 -11.52 -4.37
C ASP A 23 -5.74 -11.10 -3.04
N ASP A 24 -6.06 -11.76 -1.92
CA ASP A 24 -5.84 -11.24 -0.54
C ASP A 24 -4.38 -10.78 -0.32
N LYS A 25 -3.47 -11.25 -1.18
CA LYS A 25 -2.10 -10.75 -1.33
C LYS A 25 -1.97 -9.23 -1.48
N TYR A 26 -2.98 -8.51 -2.00
CA TYR A 26 -2.91 -7.06 -2.20
C TYR A 26 -3.54 -6.24 -1.05
N ILE A 27 -4.01 -6.88 0.03
CA ILE A 27 -4.55 -6.16 1.18
C ILE A 27 -3.50 -5.19 1.76
N LEU A 28 -2.26 -5.62 1.91
CA LEU A 28 -1.17 -4.74 2.38
C LEU A 28 -0.92 -3.56 1.43
N LEU A 29 -1.03 -3.78 0.12
CA LEU A 29 -0.91 -2.69 -0.86
C LEU A 29 -2.03 -1.67 -0.66
N SER A 30 -3.26 -2.14 -0.47
CA SER A 30 -4.41 -1.26 -0.25
C SER A 30 -4.26 -0.44 1.03
N HIS A 31 -3.72 -1.03 2.10
CA HIS A 31 -3.41 -0.32 3.34
C HIS A 31 -2.31 0.72 3.14
N PHE A 32 -1.24 0.38 2.42
CA PHE A 32 -0.16 1.30 2.12
C PHE A 32 -0.63 2.49 1.27
N VAL A 33 -1.29 2.24 0.14
CA VAL A 33 -1.80 3.33 -0.72
C VAL A 33 -2.84 4.16 0.03
N GLY A 34 -3.75 3.52 0.75
CA GLY A 34 -4.82 4.19 1.48
C GLY A 34 -4.33 5.04 2.66
N GLN A 35 -3.14 4.78 3.21
CA GLN A 35 -2.57 5.61 4.28
C GLN A 35 -2.13 6.99 3.77
N PHE A 36 -1.73 7.10 2.50
CA PHE A 36 -1.32 8.34 1.86
C PHE A 36 -2.44 8.88 0.98
N ARG A 37 -3.30 9.70 1.56
CA ARG A 37 -4.49 10.22 0.86
C ARG A 37 -4.46 11.74 0.66
N PHE A 38 -3.41 12.41 1.11
CA PHE A 38 -3.17 13.82 0.87
C PHE A 38 -2.05 13.95 -0.15
N ILE A 39 -2.17 14.92 -1.06
CA ILE A 39 -1.24 15.08 -2.19
C ILE A 39 0.20 15.29 -1.73
N ASP A 40 0.39 16.06 -0.64
CA ASP A 40 1.71 16.33 -0.08
C ASP A 40 2.34 15.04 0.46
N ASP A 41 1.59 14.23 1.21
CA ASP A 41 2.05 12.93 1.72
C ASP A 41 2.39 11.96 0.58
N ILE A 42 1.57 11.94 -0.49
CA ILE A 42 1.84 11.09 -1.67
C ILE A 42 3.13 11.54 -2.38
N GLN A 43 3.37 12.85 -2.47
CA GLN A 43 4.60 13.37 -3.07
C GLN A 43 5.84 13.02 -2.24
N GLU A 44 5.76 13.12 -0.90
CA GLU A 44 6.87 12.75 -0.02
C GLU A 44 7.27 11.28 -0.22
N VAL A 45 6.29 10.38 -0.30
CA VAL A 45 6.53 8.96 -0.60
C VAL A 45 7.18 8.78 -1.98
N LEU A 46 6.70 9.48 -3.00
CA LEU A 46 7.28 9.41 -4.35
C LEU A 46 8.73 9.87 -4.36
N ASP A 47 9.04 10.98 -3.68
CA ASP A 47 10.40 11.53 -3.58
C ASP A 47 11.34 10.51 -2.92
N ASP A 48 10.91 9.85 -1.85
CA ASP A 48 11.70 8.82 -1.18
C ASP A 48 11.92 7.58 -2.05
N LEU A 49 10.88 7.08 -2.72
CA LEU A 49 10.99 5.94 -3.64
C LEU A 49 11.91 6.26 -4.83
N GLU A 50 11.82 7.46 -5.39
CA GLU A 50 12.69 7.90 -6.49
C GLU A 50 14.13 8.12 -6.04
N ASN A 51 14.35 8.65 -4.83
CA ASN A 51 15.69 8.78 -4.25
C ASN A 51 16.38 7.42 -4.14
N VAL A 52 15.67 6.38 -3.69
CA VAL A 52 16.18 5.02 -3.62
C VAL A 52 16.46 4.45 -5.00
N LYS A 53 15.50 4.56 -5.92
CA LYS A 53 15.63 4.06 -7.29
C LYS A 53 16.83 4.66 -8.03
N ASN A 54 17.08 5.95 -7.83
CA ASN A 54 18.18 6.68 -8.48
C ASN A 54 19.51 6.54 -7.73
N GLY A 55 19.54 5.85 -6.60
CA GLY A 55 20.73 5.69 -5.75
C GLY A 55 21.19 6.98 -5.07
N ALA A 56 20.28 7.96 -4.94
CA ALA A 56 20.56 9.21 -4.23
C ALA A 56 20.59 9.02 -2.70
N LYS A 57 19.80 8.06 -2.20
CA LYS A 57 19.78 7.59 -0.81
C LYS A 57 19.58 6.07 -0.78
N SER A 58 20.08 5.39 0.24
CA SER A 58 19.71 4.01 0.53
C SER A 58 18.34 3.94 1.22
N TRP A 59 17.67 2.78 1.18
CA TRP A 59 16.40 2.61 1.88
C TRP A 59 16.56 2.77 3.40
N GLU A 60 17.68 2.30 3.95
CA GLU A 60 18.03 2.45 5.36
C GLU A 60 18.14 3.91 5.78
N GLU A 61 18.70 4.78 4.91
CA GLU A 61 18.78 6.22 5.16
C GLU A 61 17.40 6.88 5.20
N ILE A 62 16.44 6.41 4.38
CA ILE A 62 15.05 6.88 4.38
C ILE A 62 14.34 6.50 5.68
N ILE A 63 14.48 5.25 6.13
CA ILE A 63 13.72 4.76 7.30
C ILE A 63 14.38 5.06 8.65
N ALA A 64 15.70 5.34 8.70
CA ALA A 64 16.40 5.61 9.95
C ALA A 64 15.76 6.71 10.83
N PRO A 65 15.27 7.84 10.27
CA PRO A 65 14.55 8.86 11.04
C PRO A 65 13.23 8.38 11.64
N LEU A 66 12.61 7.34 11.07
CA LEU A 66 11.35 6.75 11.55
C LEU A 66 11.56 5.82 12.75
N GLY A 67 12.83 5.49 13.08
CA GLY A 67 13.22 4.66 14.21
C GLY A 67 12.91 3.17 14.05
N ASN A 68 12.30 2.74 12.94
CA ASN A 68 11.93 1.38 12.57
C ASN A 68 11.71 1.28 11.03
N ASN A 69 11.24 0.13 10.54
CA ASN A 69 10.71 -0.01 9.18
C ASN A 69 9.54 0.94 8.93
N TRP A 70 9.27 1.26 7.66
CA TRP A 70 8.09 2.02 7.27
C TRP A 70 6.81 1.21 7.55
N ASP A 71 6.00 1.65 8.51
CA ASP A 71 4.75 0.96 8.88
C ASP A 71 3.71 1.00 7.76
N ILE A 72 2.98 -0.10 7.61
CA ILE A 72 1.86 -0.22 6.69
C ILE A 72 0.57 -0.26 7.51
N GLY A 73 -0.21 0.81 7.43
CA GLY A 73 -1.59 0.83 7.90
C GLY A 73 -1.78 0.49 9.38
N TYR A 74 -1.01 1.11 10.27
CA TYR A 74 -1.11 0.96 11.73
C TYR A 74 -0.77 -0.45 12.24
N GLY A 75 0.39 -0.99 11.84
CA GLY A 75 0.89 -2.29 12.28
C GLY A 75 0.38 -3.49 11.49
N ASN A 76 -0.23 -3.26 10.32
CA ASN A 76 -0.65 -4.37 9.44
C ASN A 76 0.56 -5.01 8.74
N GLY A 77 1.67 -4.29 8.63
CA GLY A 77 2.91 -4.77 8.04
C GLY A 77 3.98 -3.69 7.99
N SER A 78 5.06 -3.96 7.27
CA SER A 78 6.11 -2.99 6.99
C SER A 78 6.54 -3.05 5.53
N LEU A 79 6.97 -1.91 5.01
CA LEU A 79 7.60 -1.81 3.70
C LEU A 79 9.12 -1.94 3.84
N ASP A 80 9.72 -2.73 2.95
CA ASP A 80 11.17 -2.84 2.81
C ASP A 80 11.57 -2.78 1.33
N ILE A 81 12.77 -2.27 1.02
CA ILE A 81 13.25 -2.12 -0.36
C ILE A 81 14.69 -2.57 -0.48
N GLU A 82 14.91 -3.54 -1.36
CA GLU A 82 16.24 -4.07 -1.65
C GLU A 82 16.37 -4.37 -3.16
N ASN A 83 17.46 -3.96 -3.78
CA ASN A 83 17.80 -4.31 -5.17
C ASN A 83 16.65 -4.01 -6.18
N ASN A 84 16.02 -2.84 -6.10
CA ASN A 84 14.86 -2.43 -6.92
C ASN A 84 13.61 -3.30 -6.76
N VAL A 85 13.52 -4.06 -5.66
CA VAL A 85 12.35 -4.85 -5.29
C VAL A 85 11.80 -4.30 -3.99
N VAL A 86 10.49 -4.07 -3.97
CA VAL A 86 9.74 -3.66 -2.78
C VAL A 86 9.09 -4.89 -2.17
N TYR A 87 9.28 -5.05 -0.86
CA TYR A 87 8.71 -6.11 -0.06
C TYR A 87 7.65 -5.52 0.87
N PHE A 88 6.43 -6.02 0.72
CA PHE A 88 5.33 -5.77 1.64
C PHE A 88 5.31 -6.93 2.63
N LEU A 89 5.79 -6.69 3.84
CA LEU A 89 5.95 -7.72 4.87
C LEU A 89 4.75 -7.69 5.82
N ALA A 90 4.00 -8.79 5.91
CA ALA A 90 2.85 -8.89 6.81
C ALA A 90 3.27 -8.88 8.28
N GLY A 91 2.61 -8.06 9.09
CA GLY A 91 2.80 -8.01 10.55
C GLY A 91 1.95 -9.03 11.31
N ASN A 92 1.03 -9.72 10.62
CA ASN A 92 0.10 -10.67 11.22
C ASN A 92 -0.24 -11.82 10.26
N LYS A 93 -0.84 -12.90 10.79
CA LYS A 93 -1.18 -14.12 10.04
C LYS A 93 -2.36 -13.99 9.06
N TYR A 94 -3.07 -12.87 9.07
CA TYR A 94 -4.26 -12.63 8.24
C TYR A 94 -3.89 -11.96 6.91
N ASN A 95 -2.75 -11.29 6.86
CA ASN A 95 -2.21 -10.67 5.66
C ASN A 95 -1.12 -11.56 5.05
N GLN A 96 -0.96 -11.47 3.73
CA GLN A 96 0.08 -12.19 3.02
C GLN A 96 1.19 -11.23 2.59
N SER A 97 2.44 -11.55 2.93
CA SER A 97 3.59 -10.83 2.40
C SER A 97 3.71 -11.06 0.90
N PHE A 98 4.06 -10.01 0.16
CA PHE A 98 4.33 -10.09 -1.26
C PHE A 98 5.46 -9.14 -1.64
N LYS A 99 5.91 -9.23 -2.89
CA LYS A 99 6.92 -8.32 -3.43
C LYS A 99 6.54 -7.87 -4.83
N MET A 100 7.00 -6.69 -5.21
CA MET A 100 6.81 -6.11 -6.53
C MET A 100 8.04 -5.28 -6.94
N PRO A 101 8.26 -5.00 -8.23
CA PRO A 101 9.27 -4.07 -8.67
C PRO A 101 9.07 -2.67 -8.09
N LEU A 102 10.15 -1.98 -7.73
CA LEU A 102 10.12 -0.59 -7.25
C LEU A 102 9.47 0.36 -8.26
N GLN A 103 9.75 0.17 -9.56
CA GLN A 103 9.08 0.92 -10.62
C GLN A 103 7.56 0.82 -10.53
N GLU A 104 7.04 -0.40 -10.33
CA GLU A 104 5.60 -0.65 -10.37
C GLU A 104 4.90 0.05 -9.20
N LEU A 105 5.56 0.16 -8.04
CA LEU A 105 5.04 0.93 -6.92
C LEU A 105 5.06 2.44 -7.19
N ILE A 106 6.14 2.96 -7.80
CA ILE A 106 6.23 4.38 -8.18
C ILE A 106 5.14 4.75 -9.19
N ASP A 107 4.92 3.92 -10.20
CA ASP A 107 3.88 4.14 -11.20
C ASP A 107 2.49 4.13 -10.54
N LEU A 108 2.23 3.16 -9.65
CA LEU A 108 0.99 3.09 -8.88
C LEU A 108 0.76 4.34 -8.00
N MET A 109 1.80 4.83 -7.32
CA MET A 109 1.68 6.03 -6.47
C MET A 109 1.47 7.30 -7.30
N ASN A 110 2.03 7.39 -8.51
CA ASN A 110 1.75 8.46 -9.46
C ASN A 110 0.30 8.43 -9.96
N ASP A 111 -0.21 7.25 -10.31
CA ASP A 111 -1.62 7.06 -10.68
C ASP A 111 -2.54 7.44 -9.51
N TRP A 112 -2.17 7.03 -8.30
CA TRP A 112 -2.90 7.37 -7.08
C TRP A 112 -2.90 8.88 -6.81
N LYS A 113 -1.75 9.56 -6.95
CA LYS A 113 -1.66 11.01 -6.84
C LYS A 113 -2.59 11.70 -7.84
N THR A 114 -2.59 11.22 -9.08
CA THR A 114 -3.44 11.75 -10.15
C THR A 114 -4.93 11.57 -9.81
N PHE A 115 -5.30 10.41 -9.26
CA PHE A 115 -6.66 10.12 -8.84
C PHE A 115 -7.13 11.00 -7.66
N MET A 116 -6.22 11.34 -6.74
CA MET A 116 -6.51 12.13 -5.54
C MET A 116 -6.52 13.65 -5.76
N SER A 117 -6.17 14.11 -6.97
CA SER A 117 -6.11 15.53 -7.36
C SER A 117 -7.44 16.02 -7.93
#